data_AF-A0A453DBV7-F1
#
_entry.id   AF-A0A453DBV7-F1
#
_cell.length_a   1.000
_cell.length_b   1.000
_cell.length_c   1.000
_cell.angle_alpha   90.00
_cell.angle_beta   90.00
_cell.angle_gamma   90.00
#
_symmetry.space_group_name_H-M   'P 1'
#
loop_
_entity.id
_entity.type
_entity.pdbx_description
1 polymer ?
#
loop_
_entity_poly.entity_id
_entity_poly.type
_entity_poly.pdbx_seq_one_letter_code
_entity_poly.pdbx_strand_id
1 'polypeptide(L)'
;FEMVRDRWLEAVASPPRVFCAVDVWHHCAKLSHQAMMGRGANLGADLRACKGALLDQIKVLDDLADGQGLSPDDWLWRYALEASLMEIYKSEELFW
;
A
#
# COMPACT_ATOMS: atom_id res chain seq x y z
N PHE A 1 -0.71 7.45 10.19
CA PHE A 1 -1.05 8.03 11.51
C PHE A 1 -2.47 8.57 11.59
N GLU A 2 -2.98 9.28 10.58
CA GLU A 2 -4.34 9.86 10.60
C GLU A 2 -5.46 8.81 10.77
N MET A 3 -5.42 7.69 10.05
CA MET A 3 -6.45 6.65 10.16
C MET A 3 -6.49 5.95 11.55
N VAL A 4 -5.35 5.80 12.22
CA VAL A 4 -5.30 5.24 13.59
C VAL A 4 -5.93 6.23 14.56
N ARG A 5 -5.67 7.52 14.37
CA ARG A 5 -6.35 8.60 15.10
C ARG A 5 -7.85 8.57 14.85
N ASP A 6 -8.29 8.41 13.61
CA ASP A 6 -9.73 8.41 13.28
C ASP A 6 -10.45 7.20 13.88
N ARG A 7 -9.84 6.00 13.82
CA ARG A 7 -10.40 4.81 14.50
C ARG A 7 -10.34 4.89 16.01
N TRP A 8 -9.32 5.54 16.57
CA TRP A 8 -9.27 5.83 17.99
C TRP A 8 -10.42 6.75 18.41
N LEU A 9 -10.67 7.83 17.66
CA LEU A 9 -11.77 8.77 17.94
C LEU A 9 -13.14 8.09 17.85
N GLU A 10 -13.35 7.23 16.86
CA GLU A 10 -14.60 6.47 16.71
C GLU A 10 -14.81 5.45 17.84
N ALA A 11 -13.75 4.75 18.26
CA ALA A 11 -13.80 3.82 19.38
C ALA A 11 -14.13 4.53 20.72
N VAL A 12 -13.55 5.71 20.93
CA VAL A 12 -13.85 6.56 22.09
C VAL A 12 -15.29 7.06 22.06
N ALA A 13 -15.85 7.32 20.88
CA ALA A 13 -17.23 7.78 20.71
C ALA A 13 -18.29 6.68 20.94
N SER A 14 -17.91 5.39 20.92
CA SER A 14 -18.82 4.25 21.13
C SER A 14 -18.26 3.22 22.13
N PRO A 15 -18.15 3.56 23.43
CA PRO A 15 -17.51 2.69 24.41
C PRO A 15 -18.35 1.44 24.73
N PRO A 16 -17.69 0.31 25.08
CA PRO A 16 -18.38 -0.91 25.51
C PRO A 16 -19.13 -0.72 26.84
N ARG A 17 -20.21 -1.47 27.03
CA ARG A 17 -21.20 -1.27 28.11
C ARG A 17 -20.73 -1.63 29.54
N VAL A 18 -19.51 -2.17 29.70
CA VAL A 18 -18.96 -2.65 30.99
C VAL A 18 -17.84 -1.70 31.40
N PHE A 19 -17.95 -1.10 32.60
CA PHE A 19 -17.25 0.14 32.94
C PHE A 19 -16.02 -0.08 33.84
N CYS A 20 -14.83 0.15 33.30
CA CYS A 20 -13.74 0.87 33.95
C CYS A 20 -12.83 1.52 32.88
N ALA A 21 -11.98 2.48 33.26
CA ALA A 21 -11.09 3.16 32.30
C ALA A 21 -10.17 2.20 31.53
N VAL A 22 -9.86 1.05 32.14
CA VAL A 22 -9.07 -0.03 31.54
C VAL A 22 -9.82 -0.74 30.41
N ASP A 23 -11.15 -0.90 30.52
CA ASP A 23 -11.97 -1.54 29.47
C ASP A 23 -12.06 -0.66 28.21
N VAL A 24 -12.18 0.65 28.40
CA VAL A 24 -12.15 1.63 27.29
C VAL A 24 -10.79 1.61 26.60
N TRP A 25 -9.70 1.60 27.37
CA TRP A 25 -8.36 1.52 26.82
C TRP A 25 -8.14 0.22 26.03
N HIS A 26 -8.51 -0.93 26.59
CA HIS A 26 -8.42 -2.23 25.89
C HIS A 26 -9.24 -2.25 24.61
N HIS A 27 -10.45 -1.68 24.62
CA HIS A 27 -11.30 -1.60 23.45
C HIS A 27 -10.67 -0.77 22.32
N CYS A 28 -10.19 0.43 22.65
CA CYS A 28 -9.58 1.33 21.67
C CYS A 28 -8.26 0.75 21.14
N ALA A 29 -7.42 0.17 22.02
CA ALA A 29 -6.19 -0.50 21.62
C ALA A 29 -6.46 -1.69 20.68
N LYS A 30 -7.48 -2.50 20.98
CA LYS A 30 -7.90 -3.62 20.14
C LYS A 30 -8.34 -3.16 18.75
N LEU A 31 -9.18 -2.13 18.65
CA LEU A 31 -9.66 -1.62 17.36
C LEU A 31 -8.53 -1.00 16.54
N SER A 32 -7.65 -0.21 17.16
CA SER A 32 -6.47 0.33 16.49
C SER A 32 -5.54 -0.78 15.98
N HIS A 33 -5.29 -1.80 16.80
CA HIS A 33 -4.47 -2.94 16.42
C HIS A 33 -5.10 -3.76 15.28
N GLN A 34 -6.41 -4.02 15.34
CA GLN A 34 -7.14 -4.70 14.26
C GLN A 34 -7.09 -3.91 12.95
N ALA A 35 -7.25 -2.59 13.02
CA ALA A 35 -7.16 -1.72 11.86
C ALA A 35 -5.74 -1.73 11.24
N MET A 36 -4.69 -1.79 12.07
CA MET A 36 -3.32 -1.93 11.61
C MET A 36 -3.05 -3.29 10.96
N MET A 37 -3.47 -4.39 11.60
CA MET A 37 -3.22 -5.75 11.10
C MET A 37 -3.97 -6.05 9.79
N GLY A 38 -5.22 -5.62 9.67
CA GLY A 38 -6.00 -5.79 8.43
C GLY A 38 -5.45 -4.96 7.26
N ARG A 39 -4.80 -3.83 7.54
CA ARG A 39 -4.22 -2.94 6.52
C ARG A 39 -2.81 -3.32 6.11
N GLY A 40 -1.97 -3.89 6.98
CA GLY A 40 -0.65 -4.38 6.58
C GLY A 40 -0.75 -5.44 5.48
N ALA A 41 -1.71 -6.35 5.59
CA ALA A 41 -1.99 -7.36 4.58
C ALA A 41 -2.52 -6.75 3.26
N ASN A 42 -3.47 -5.80 3.35
CA ASN A 42 -4.05 -5.16 2.17
C ASN A 42 -3.05 -4.23 1.46
N LEU A 43 -2.26 -3.44 2.20
CA LEU A 43 -1.23 -2.58 1.62
C LEU A 43 -0.17 -3.41 0.88
N GLY A 44 0.25 -4.54 1.46
CA GLY A 44 1.16 -5.45 0.78
C GLY A 44 0.54 -6.08 -0.47
N ALA A 45 -0.76 -6.40 -0.45
CA ALA A 45 -1.47 -6.89 -1.63
C ALA A 45 -1.60 -5.82 -2.72
N ASP A 46 -1.96 -4.59 -2.36
CA ASP A 46 -2.08 -3.45 -3.27
C ASP A 46 -0.73 -3.10 -3.89
N LEU A 47 0.36 -3.10 -3.11
CA LEU A 47 1.72 -2.89 -3.61
C LEU A 47 2.15 -3.99 -4.59
N ARG A 48 1.87 -5.27 -4.28
CA ARG A 48 2.14 -6.38 -5.19
C ARG A 48 1.33 -6.28 -6.49
N ALA A 49 0.07 -5.90 -6.40
CA ALA A 49 -0.79 -5.70 -7.57
C ALA A 49 -0.29 -4.53 -8.44
N CYS A 50 0.06 -3.41 -7.82
CA CYS A 50 0.65 -2.25 -8.50
C CYS A 50 1.97 -2.62 -9.20
N LYS A 51 2.89 -3.29 -8.49
CA LYS A 51 4.15 -3.80 -9.03
C LYS A 51 3.93 -4.74 -10.21
N GLY A 52 2.98 -5.67 -10.11
CA GLY A 52 2.61 -6.55 -11.21
C GLY A 52 2.12 -5.78 -12.43
N ALA A 53 1.21 -4.81 -12.25
CA ALA A 53 0.70 -3.99 -13.34
C ALA A 53 1.78 -3.13 -14.02
N LEU A 54 2.78 -2.65 -13.28
CA LEU A 54 3.94 -1.94 -13.85
C LEU A 54 4.80 -2.89 -14.69
N LEU A 55 5.10 -4.08 -14.18
CA LEU A 55 5.89 -5.09 -14.90
C LEU A 55 5.20 -5.55 -16.18
N ASP A 56 3.89 -5.73 -16.16
CA ASP A 56 3.11 -6.10 -17.35
C ASP A 56 3.16 -5.00 -18.43
N GLN A 57 3.05 -3.72 -18.04
CA GLN A 57 3.18 -2.60 -18.97
C GLN A 57 4.60 -2.48 -19.56
N ILE A 58 5.63 -2.63 -18.72
CA ILE A 58 7.02 -2.64 -19.17
C ILE A 58 7.25 -3.76 -20.18
N LYS A 59 6.71 -4.96 -19.90
CA LYS A 59 6.82 -6.11 -20.80
C LYS A 59 6.19 -5.84 -22.17
N VAL A 60 5.01 -5.23 -22.21
CA VAL A 60 4.37 -4.84 -23.48
C VAL A 60 5.26 -3.89 -24.30
N LEU A 61 5.93 -2.95 -23.64
CA LEU A 61 6.86 -2.03 -24.29
C LEU A 61 8.14 -2.74 -24.74
N ASP A 62 8.65 -3.71 -23.98
CA ASP A 62 9.78 -4.57 -24.39
C ASP A 62 9.45 -5.39 -25.63
N ASP A 63 8.30 -6.07 -25.63
CA ASP A 63 7.86 -6.89 -26.76
C ASP A 63 7.72 -6.03 -28.03
N LEU A 64 7.27 -4.78 -27.88
CA LEU A 64 7.18 -3.80 -28.96
C LEU A 64 8.57 -3.34 -29.44
N ALA A 65 9.49 -3.10 -28.51
CA ALA A 65 10.88 -2.71 -28.78
C ALA A 65 11.62 -3.79 -29.58
N ASP A 66 11.45 -5.05 -29.21
CA ASP A 66 12.08 -6.21 -29.86
C ASP A 66 11.53 -6.49 -31.26
N GLY A 67 10.29 -6.07 -31.54
CA GLY A 67 9.65 -6.23 -32.83
C GLY A 67 9.92 -5.06 -33.78
N GLN A 68 9.03 -4.06 -33.73
CA GLN A 68 9.01 -2.92 -34.64
C GLN A 68 9.76 -1.70 -34.11
N GLY A 69 10.24 -1.78 -32.87
CA GLY A 69 10.91 -0.68 -32.18
C GLY A 69 9.93 0.23 -31.45
N LEU A 70 10.45 0.98 -30.48
CA LEU A 70 9.71 1.98 -29.71
C LEU A 70 9.91 3.37 -30.28
N SER A 71 8.87 4.20 -30.21
CA SER A 71 9.00 5.63 -30.47
C SER A 71 9.77 6.32 -29.32
N PRO A 72 10.30 7.54 -29.52
CA PRO A 72 10.93 8.30 -28.45
C PRO A 72 10.01 8.54 -27.25
N ASP A 73 8.71 8.74 -27.48
CA ASP A 73 7.73 8.96 -26.41
C ASP A 73 7.46 7.67 -25.63
N ASP A 74 7.41 6.52 -26.32
CA ASP A 74 7.23 5.23 -25.64
C ASP A 74 8.45 4.84 -24.81
N TRP A 75 9.66 5.21 -25.26
CA TRP A 75 10.87 5.10 -24.45
C TRP A 75 10.78 5.95 -23.18
N LEU A 76 10.32 7.19 -23.30
CA LEU A 76 10.15 8.08 -22.15
C LEU A 76 9.14 7.49 -21.16
N TRP A 77 8.05 6.91 -21.68
CA TRP A 77 7.05 6.24 -20.87
C TRP A 77 7.61 5.02 -20.15
N ARG A 78 8.39 4.19 -20.84
CA ARG A 78 9.09 3.05 -20.23
C ARG A 78 9.96 3.48 -19.05
N TYR A 79 10.78 4.51 -19.22
CA TYR A 79 11.65 5.00 -18.14
C TYR A 79 10.85 5.55 -16.95
N ALA A 80 9.69 6.16 -17.19
CA ALA A 80 8.79 6.59 -16.12
C ALA A 80 8.21 5.40 -15.33
N LEU A 81 7.87 4.31 -16.02
CA LEU A 81 7.43 3.07 -15.37
C LEU A 81 8.56 2.43 -14.55
N GLU A 82 9.78 2.38 -15.08
CA GLU A 82 10.96 1.89 -14.36
C GLU A 82 11.27 2.72 -13.11
N ALA A 83 11.16 4.06 -13.20
CA ALA A 83 11.32 4.94 -12.04
C ALA A 83 10.27 4.64 -10.96
N SER A 84 9.01 4.44 -11.37
CA SER A 84 7.92 4.08 -10.44
C SER A 84 8.16 2.71 -9.79
N LEU A 85 8.67 1.75 -10.55
CA LEU A 85 9.03 0.43 -10.06
C LEU A 85 10.20 0.49 -9.05
N MET A 86 11.19 1.37 -9.30
CA MET A 86 12.32 1.58 -8.41
C MET A 86 11.89 2.13 -7.05
N GLU A 87 10.91 3.02 -7.00
CA GLU A 87 10.36 3.50 -5.72
C GLU A 87 9.70 2.37 -4.92
N ILE A 88 9.03 1.43 -5.59
CA ILE A 88 8.49 0.23 -4.93
C ILE A 88 9.63 -0.62 -4.35
N TYR A 89 10.68 -0.91 -5.14
CA TYR A 89 11.81 -1.70 -4.64
C TYR A 89 12.54 -1.05 -3.46
N LYS A 90 12.77 0.27 -3.50
CA LYS A 90 13.34 1.00 -2.36
C LYS A 90 12.47 0.86 -1.12
N SER A 91 11.15 0.93 -1.27
CA SER A 91 10.23 0.75 -0.17
C SER A 91 10.29 -0.68 0.40
N GLU A 92 10.40 -1.70 -0.45
CA GLU A 92 10.53 -3.10 -0.02
C GLU A 92 11.84 -3.34 0.75
N GLU A 93 12.95 -2.76 0.31
CA GLU A 93 14.26 -2.87 0.97
C GLU A 93 14.27 -2.28 2.39
N LEU A 94 13.43 -1.27 2.67
CA LEU A 94 13.27 -0.71 4.03
C LEU A 94 12.56 -1.65 5.01
N PHE A 95 11.85 -2.67 4.51
CA PHE A 95 11.09 -3.63 5.32
C PHE A 95 11.73 -5.02 5.41
N TRP A 96 12.88 -5.23 4.74
CA TRP A 96 13.73 -6.43 4.85
C TRP A 96 14.88 -6.21 5.84
#